data_AF-A0AAV4X0W0-F1
#
_entry.id   AF-A0AAV4X0W0-F1
#
_cell.length_a   1.000
_cell.length_b   1.000
_cell.length_c   1.000
_cell.angle_alpha   90.00
_cell.angle_beta   90.00
_cell.angle_gamma   90.00
#
_symmetry.space_group_name_H-M   'P 1'
#
loop_
_entity.id
_entity.type
_entity.pdbx_description
1 polymer ?
#
loop_
_entity_poly.entity_id
_entity_poly.type
_entity_poly.pdbx_seq_one_letter_code
_entity_poly.pdbx_strand_id
1 'polypeptide(L)'
;MNGSSTPITSGCASCCFFQSILFYVPRYYWKAVEGGRMKNLILKLNDPCLDEKTKTPNKELLVEYLMGNLNHHSTYVISYIFAELLNFINVIGQMYLIDLFLGGEFSKYGVKVLQFSGWDGDIRYDPMIQVFPRITKCKFHKYGSSGDLEKIDALCILPINILNEKIFIFIWFWFIILAVMSGLVLIYRIVLLFWPASRFMVTSCRSRLVKSDDLRTVLSRCWLGDWFILDLLAKNLDSLNFRDVVSHFAARLEGKKGDYSFP
;
A
#
# COMPACT_ATOMS: atom_id res chain seq x y z
N MET A 1 0.90 -23.20 -38.68
CA MET A 1 0.52 -22.56 -37.41
C MET A 1 -0.88 -23.04 -37.03
N ASN A 2 -0.93 -23.97 -36.08
CA ASN A 2 -2.18 -24.41 -35.46
C ASN A 2 -2.80 -23.22 -34.70
N GLY A 3 -4.13 -23.18 -34.59
CA GLY A 3 -4.89 -22.14 -33.88
C GLY A 3 -4.71 -22.19 -32.35
N SER A 4 -3.48 -22.05 -31.87
CA SER A 4 -3.14 -21.94 -30.45
C SER A 4 -3.13 -20.46 -30.04
N SER A 5 -4.28 -19.80 -30.10
CA SER A 5 -4.50 -18.52 -29.39
C SER A 5 -4.91 -18.75 -27.92
N THR A 6 -5.06 -20.01 -27.51
CA THR A 6 -5.36 -20.48 -26.14
C THR A 6 -4.23 -20.37 -25.09
N PRO A 7 -2.92 -20.36 -25.41
CA PRO A 7 -1.88 -20.39 -24.36
C PRO A 7 -1.68 -19.04 -23.67
N ILE A 8 -1.93 -17.90 -24.35
CA ILE A 8 -1.71 -16.57 -23.77
C ILE A 8 -2.85 -16.19 -22.81
N THR A 9 -4.09 -16.51 -23.16
CA THR A 9 -5.27 -16.18 -22.34
C THR A 9 -5.35 -16.97 -21.04
N SER A 10 -5.00 -18.26 -21.06
CA SER A 10 -4.86 -19.09 -19.87
C SER A 10 -3.69 -18.64 -18.97
N GLY A 11 -2.60 -18.15 -19.58
CA GLY A 11 -1.48 -17.54 -18.87
C GLY A 11 -1.85 -16.24 -18.14
N CYS A 12 -2.71 -15.40 -18.72
CA CYS A 12 -3.12 -14.11 -18.14
C CYS A 12 -3.81 -14.28 -16.78
N ALA A 13 -4.76 -15.21 -16.66
CA ALA A 13 -5.49 -15.43 -15.42
C ALA A 13 -4.56 -15.95 -14.30
N SER A 14 -3.69 -16.91 -14.65
CA SER A 14 -2.70 -17.47 -13.72
C SER A 14 -1.70 -16.41 -13.26
N CYS A 15 -1.26 -15.55 -14.17
CA CYS A 15 -0.40 -14.41 -13.86
C CYS A 15 -1.10 -13.48 -12.86
N CYS A 16 -2.31 -12.99 -13.17
CA CYS A 16 -3.06 -12.08 -12.30
C CYS A 16 -3.33 -12.67 -10.89
N PHE A 17 -3.58 -13.97 -10.80
CA PHE A 17 -3.73 -14.66 -9.51
C PHE A 17 -2.44 -14.62 -8.70
N PHE A 18 -1.30 -14.94 -9.33
CA PHE A 18 0.01 -14.86 -8.68
C PHE A 18 0.36 -13.42 -8.26
N GLN A 19 0.03 -12.44 -9.09
CA GLN A 19 0.21 -11.02 -8.76
C GLN A 19 -0.61 -10.63 -7.52
N SER A 20 -1.85 -11.09 -7.43
CA SER A 20 -2.73 -10.81 -6.29
C SER A 20 -2.18 -11.37 -4.99
N ILE A 21 -1.61 -12.58 -5.02
CA ILE A 21 -0.94 -13.19 -3.85
C ILE A 21 0.27 -12.35 -3.43
N LEU A 22 1.11 -11.97 -4.38
CA LEU A 22 2.30 -11.16 -4.10
C LEU A 22 1.96 -9.78 -3.51
N PHE A 23 0.86 -9.13 -3.95
CA PHE A 23 0.36 -7.89 -3.32
C PHE A 23 -0.09 -8.07 -1.87
N TYR A 24 -0.41 -9.29 -1.44
CA TYR A 24 -0.76 -9.56 -0.06
C TYR A 24 0.48 -9.72 0.85
N VAL A 25 1.66 -9.98 0.29
CA VAL A 25 2.89 -10.25 1.06
C VAL A 25 3.31 -9.10 1.98
N PRO A 26 3.40 -7.82 1.54
CA PRO A 26 3.80 -6.72 2.43
C PRO A 26 2.84 -6.54 3.61
N ARG A 27 1.54 -6.72 3.37
CA ARG A 27 0.50 -6.65 4.40
C ARG A 27 0.61 -7.80 5.39
N TYR A 28 0.83 -9.01 4.89
CA TYR A 28 1.02 -10.19 5.73
C TYR A 28 2.26 -10.05 6.62
N TYR A 29 3.38 -9.61 6.03
CA TYR A 29 4.61 -9.30 6.76
C TYR A 29 4.36 -8.31 7.90
N TRP A 30 3.75 -7.15 7.59
CA TRP A 30 3.48 -6.14 8.62
C TRP A 30 2.57 -6.68 9.72
N LYS A 31 1.50 -7.39 9.36
CA LYS A 31 0.56 -7.96 10.34
C LYS A 31 1.22 -9.00 11.25
N ALA A 32 2.15 -9.79 10.72
CA ALA A 32 2.93 -10.77 11.48
C ALA A 32 3.89 -10.08 12.47
N VAL A 33 4.57 -9.01 12.05
CA VAL A 33 5.51 -8.27 12.91
C VAL A 33 4.81 -7.40 13.95
N GLU A 34 3.72 -6.72 13.58
CA GLU A 34 2.99 -5.83 14.48
C GLU A 34 2.31 -6.58 15.62
N GLY A 35 1.79 -7.78 15.37
CA GLY A 35 1.19 -8.64 16.39
C GLY A 35 0.02 -8.01 17.17
N GLY A 36 -0.60 -6.95 16.65
CA GLY A 36 -1.67 -6.21 17.32
C GLY A 36 -1.23 -5.31 18.48
N ARG A 37 0.07 -5.01 18.62
CA ARG A 37 0.60 -4.17 19.71
C ARG A 37 -0.10 -2.82 19.83
N MET A 38 -0.28 -2.09 18.72
CA MET A 38 -0.94 -0.78 18.74
C MET A 38 -2.40 -0.87 19.19
N LYS A 39 -3.14 -1.90 18.72
CA LYS A 39 -4.53 -2.13 19.15
C LYS A 39 -4.63 -2.42 20.64
N ASN A 40 -3.67 -3.17 21.20
CA ASN A 40 -3.62 -3.45 22.63
C ASN A 40 -3.23 -2.20 23.43
N LEU A 41 -2.33 -1.36 22.90
CA LEU A 41 -1.83 -0.16 23.55
C LEU A 41 -2.90 0.96 23.64
N ILE A 42 -3.83 1.02 22.69
CA ILE A 42 -4.93 1.99 22.70
C ILE A 42 -5.90 1.76 23.87
N LEU A 43 -6.00 0.54 24.42
CA LEU A 43 -6.83 0.23 25.60
C LEU A 43 -8.28 0.79 25.52
N LYS A 44 -8.87 0.81 24.31
CA LYS A 44 -10.18 1.41 24.00
C LYS A 44 -10.31 2.91 24.30
N LEU A 45 -9.22 3.63 24.50
CA LEU A 45 -9.18 5.10 24.67
C LEU A 45 -9.56 5.88 23.40
N ASN A 46 -9.88 5.17 22.31
CA ASN A 46 -10.44 5.72 21.08
C ASN A 46 -11.98 5.85 21.12
N ASP A 47 -12.65 5.22 22.10
CA ASP A 47 -14.11 5.26 22.23
C ASP A 47 -14.53 6.48 23.07
N PRO A 48 -15.28 7.45 22.51
CA PRO A 48 -15.76 8.61 23.25
C PRO A 48 -16.74 8.23 24.36
N CYS A 49 -17.50 7.14 24.20
CA CYS A 49 -18.54 6.69 25.10
C CYS A 49 -18.02 5.88 26.30
N LEU A 50 -16.71 5.66 26.41
CA LEU A 50 -16.13 4.92 27.53
C LEU A 50 -16.23 5.73 28.84
N ASP A 51 -16.63 5.08 29.93
CA ASP A 51 -16.74 5.69 31.25
C ASP A 51 -15.41 6.27 31.73
N GLU A 52 -15.44 7.47 32.34
CA GLU A 52 -14.23 8.12 32.86
C GLU A 52 -13.50 7.27 33.91
N LYS A 53 -14.26 6.53 34.73
CA LYS A 53 -13.72 5.60 35.73
C LYS A 53 -12.79 4.54 35.11
N THR A 54 -13.00 4.18 33.84
CA THR A 54 -12.17 3.23 33.11
C THR A 54 -11.11 3.93 32.24
N LYS A 55 -11.37 5.16 31.78
CA LYS A 55 -10.40 5.96 31.01
C LYS A 55 -9.15 6.29 31.85
N THR A 56 -9.33 6.75 33.08
CA THR A 56 -8.24 7.16 33.98
C THR A 56 -7.16 6.10 34.19
N PRO A 57 -7.48 4.86 34.64
CA PRO A 57 -6.46 3.81 34.80
C PRO A 57 -5.84 3.38 33.46
N ASN A 58 -6.59 3.42 32.36
CA ASN A 58 -6.04 3.10 31.03
C ASN A 58 -5.03 4.15 30.55
N LYS A 59 -5.27 5.44 30.82
CA LYS A 59 -4.30 6.52 30.56
C LYS A 59 -3.04 6.33 31.39
N GLU A 60 -3.17 5.97 32.67
CA GLU A 60 -2.03 5.71 33.56
C GLU A 60 -1.17 4.53 33.06
N LEU A 61 -1.81 3.40 32.74
CA LEU A 61 -1.14 2.21 32.20
C LEU A 61 -0.39 2.53 30.91
N LEU A 62 -0.98 3.36 30.04
CA LEU A 62 -0.35 3.81 28.80
C LEU A 62 0.92 4.64 29.08
N VAL A 63 0.85 5.58 30.03
CA VAL A 63 2.02 6.39 30.41
C VAL A 63 3.10 5.53 31.06
N GLU A 64 2.73 4.57 31.91
CA GLU A 64 3.65 3.63 32.52
C GLU A 64 4.37 2.78 31.45
N TYR A 65 3.64 2.27 30.46
CA TYR A 65 4.22 1.55 29.33
C TYR A 65 5.20 2.41 28.53
N LEU A 66 4.83 3.67 28.23
CA LEU A 66 5.69 4.60 27.47
C LEU A 66 6.97 4.95 28.24
N MET A 67 6.89 5.13 29.57
CA MET A 67 8.06 5.35 30.43
C MET A 67 8.95 4.11 30.51
N GLY A 68 8.36 2.93 30.71
CA GLY A 68 9.10 1.68 30.87
C GLY A 68 9.81 1.20 29.61
N ASN A 69 9.24 1.49 28.43
CA ASN A 69 9.78 1.06 27.14
C ASN A 69 10.42 2.21 26.33
N LEU A 70 10.80 3.31 26.98
CA LEU A 70 11.44 4.43 26.31
C LEU A 70 12.73 3.97 25.58
N ASN A 71 12.92 4.47 24.36
CA ASN A 71 14.02 4.15 23.44
C ASN A 71 14.10 2.69 22.94
N HIS A 72 13.18 1.81 23.32
CA HIS A 72 13.17 0.41 22.88
C HIS A 72 12.30 0.13 21.64
N HIS A 73 11.57 1.13 21.13
CA HIS A 73 10.67 0.98 19.98
C HIS A 73 11.35 1.06 18.60
N SER A 74 12.68 1.14 18.54
CA SER A 74 13.44 1.30 17.28
C SER A 74 13.19 0.15 16.28
N THR A 75 13.15 -1.10 16.75
CA THR A 75 12.88 -2.27 15.89
C THR A 75 11.49 -2.23 15.26
N TYR A 76 10.50 -1.69 15.96
CA TYR A 76 9.14 -1.54 15.44
C TYR A 76 9.10 -0.58 14.25
N VAL A 77 9.77 0.57 14.37
CA VAL A 77 9.85 1.57 13.28
C VAL A 77 10.63 1.04 12.08
N ILE A 78 11.76 0.37 12.32
CA ILE A 78 12.55 -0.24 11.23
C ILE A 78 11.70 -1.25 10.45
N SER A 79 10.96 -2.11 11.16
CA SER A 79 10.09 -3.09 10.52
C SER A 79 8.95 -2.44 9.74
N TYR A 80 8.41 -1.33 10.22
CA TYR A 80 7.37 -0.57 9.53
C TYR A 80 7.89 0.06 8.24
N ILE A 81 9.05 0.72 8.30
CA ILE A 81 9.71 1.31 7.12
C ILE A 81 10.07 0.21 6.11
N PHE A 82 10.51 -0.95 6.59
CA PHE A 82 10.79 -2.09 5.73
C PHE A 82 9.51 -2.61 5.04
N ALA A 83 8.37 -2.62 5.71
CA ALA A 83 7.08 -2.95 5.09
C ALA A 83 6.67 -1.93 4.01
N GLU A 84 6.87 -0.63 4.26
CA GLU A 84 6.63 0.42 3.26
C GLU A 84 7.54 0.25 2.04
N LEU A 85 8.82 -0.06 2.27
CA LEU A 85 9.79 -0.33 1.21
C LEU A 85 9.40 -1.59 0.40
N LEU A 86 9.03 -2.67 1.08
CA LEU A 86 8.59 -3.91 0.45
C LEU A 86 7.33 -3.68 -0.39
N ASN A 87 6.42 -2.81 0.06
CA ASN A 87 5.23 -2.44 -0.72
C ASN A 87 5.60 -1.71 -2.02
N PHE A 88 6.54 -0.75 -1.96
CA PHE A 88 7.03 -0.05 -3.15
C PHE A 88 7.75 -0.99 -4.11
N ILE A 89 8.69 -1.80 -3.60
CA ILE A 89 9.41 -2.81 -4.39
C ILE A 89 8.43 -3.79 -5.05
N ASN A 90 7.39 -4.21 -4.32
CA ASN A 90 6.37 -5.08 -4.88
C ASN A 90 5.63 -4.39 -6.04
N VAL A 91 5.22 -3.13 -5.94
CA VAL A 91 4.58 -2.42 -7.06
C VAL A 91 5.49 -2.39 -8.31
N ILE A 92 6.78 -2.06 -8.14
CA ILE A 92 7.73 -2.03 -9.25
C ILE A 92 7.97 -3.43 -9.83
N GLY A 93 8.14 -4.44 -8.96
CA GLY A 93 8.30 -5.84 -9.36
C GLY A 93 7.10 -6.35 -10.14
N GLN A 94 5.88 -5.96 -9.77
CA GLN A 94 4.65 -6.35 -10.47
C GLN A 94 4.56 -5.73 -11.86
N MET A 95 5.00 -4.48 -11.99
CA MET A 95 5.09 -3.81 -13.29
C MET A 95 6.08 -4.55 -14.20
N TYR A 96 7.23 -4.95 -13.67
CA TYR A 96 8.25 -5.73 -14.41
C TYR A 96 7.77 -7.14 -14.77
N LEU A 97 7.05 -7.83 -13.88
CA LEU A 97 6.51 -9.16 -14.16
C LEU A 97 5.49 -9.15 -15.31
N ILE A 98 4.61 -8.14 -15.37
CA ILE A 98 3.69 -7.98 -16.51
C ILE A 98 4.45 -7.63 -17.78
N ASP A 99 5.45 -6.77 -17.68
CA ASP A 99 6.28 -6.41 -18.83
C ASP A 99 6.97 -7.64 -19.43
N LEU A 100 7.56 -8.48 -18.58
CA LEU A 100 8.16 -9.75 -19.00
C LEU A 100 7.13 -10.70 -19.61
N PHE A 101 5.93 -10.81 -19.00
CA PHE A 101 4.85 -11.67 -19.49
C PHE A 101 4.33 -11.22 -20.87
N LEU A 102 4.26 -9.91 -21.11
CA LEU A 102 3.80 -9.31 -22.37
C LEU A 102 4.94 -9.08 -23.39
N GLY A 103 6.13 -9.63 -23.15
CA GLY A 103 7.25 -9.55 -24.08
C GLY A 103 7.91 -8.18 -24.21
N GLY A 104 7.85 -7.34 -23.16
CA GLY A 104 8.51 -6.04 -23.07
C GLY A 104 7.71 -4.86 -23.68
N GLU A 105 6.48 -5.10 -24.12
CA GLU A 105 5.63 -4.05 -24.69
C GLU A 105 4.81 -3.27 -23.64
N PHE A 106 4.68 -3.77 -22.41
CA PHE A 106 3.84 -3.16 -21.36
C PHE A 106 4.36 -1.79 -20.90
N SER A 107 5.67 -1.66 -20.67
CA SER A 107 6.27 -0.41 -20.17
C SER A 107 6.10 0.75 -21.13
N LYS A 108 6.16 0.46 -22.44
CA LYS A 108 5.98 1.46 -23.52
C LYS A 108 4.51 1.71 -23.85
N TYR A 109 3.61 0.84 -23.38
CA TYR A 109 2.21 0.82 -23.78
C TYR A 109 1.46 2.07 -23.36
N GLY A 110 1.45 2.43 -22.07
CA GLY A 110 0.71 3.60 -21.58
C GLY A 110 1.19 4.91 -22.18
N VAL A 111 2.50 5.06 -22.39
CA VAL A 111 3.09 6.24 -23.05
C VAL A 111 2.63 6.35 -24.51
N LYS A 112 2.65 5.24 -25.25
CA LYS A 112 2.14 5.19 -26.63
C LYS A 112 0.63 5.49 -26.68
N VAL A 113 -0.16 4.93 -25.76
CA VAL A 113 -1.61 5.19 -25.70
C VAL A 113 -1.93 6.67 -25.48
N LEU A 114 -1.18 7.36 -24.61
CA LEU A 114 -1.33 8.81 -24.41
C LEU A 114 -0.93 9.62 -25.64
N GLN A 115 0.15 9.24 -26.33
CA GLN A 115 0.62 9.92 -27.54
C GLN A 115 -0.34 9.79 -28.73
N PHE A 116 -1.02 8.64 -28.86
CA PHE A 116 -1.93 8.33 -29.97
C PHE A 116 -3.41 8.46 -29.59
N SER A 117 -3.75 9.02 -28.42
CA SER A 117 -5.15 9.17 -27.98
C SER A 117 -5.98 10.11 -28.85
N GLY A 118 -5.35 10.94 -29.69
CA GLY A 118 -6.01 11.88 -30.60
C GLY A 118 -6.08 11.45 -32.07
N TRP A 119 -5.66 10.23 -32.41
CA TRP A 119 -5.63 9.72 -33.79
C TRP A 119 -6.82 8.79 -34.07
N ASP A 120 -7.36 8.83 -35.29
CA ASP A 120 -8.49 8.01 -35.73
C ASP A 120 -8.25 6.50 -35.51
N GLY A 121 -9.28 5.82 -35.00
CA GLY A 121 -9.21 4.44 -34.49
C GLY A 121 -8.80 3.37 -35.51
N ASP A 122 -8.88 3.66 -36.81
CA ASP A 122 -8.53 2.72 -37.89
C ASP A 122 -7.04 2.76 -38.28
N ILE A 123 -6.31 3.83 -37.94
CA ILE A 123 -4.87 3.98 -38.24
C ILE A 123 -4.00 3.60 -37.03
N ARG A 124 -4.62 3.32 -35.89
CA ARG A 124 -3.93 3.05 -34.61
C ARG A 124 -3.28 1.66 -34.61
N TYR A 125 -2.00 1.59 -34.97
CA TYR A 125 -1.20 0.39 -34.81
C TYR A 125 -0.78 0.24 -33.34
N ASP A 126 -1.67 -0.33 -32.52
CA ASP A 126 -1.36 -0.65 -31.14
C ASP A 126 -0.38 -1.84 -31.09
N PRO A 127 0.80 -1.73 -30.47
CA PRO A 127 1.76 -2.85 -30.36
C PRO A 127 1.16 -4.06 -29.63
N MET A 128 0.15 -3.80 -28.81
CA MET A 128 -0.66 -4.80 -28.11
C MET A 128 -1.44 -5.73 -29.05
N ILE A 129 -1.69 -5.34 -30.32
CA ILE A 129 -2.36 -6.19 -31.32
C ILE A 129 -1.48 -7.41 -31.67
N GLN A 130 -0.16 -7.27 -31.59
CA GLN A 130 0.77 -8.40 -31.80
C GLN A 130 0.73 -9.38 -30.62
N VAL A 131 0.48 -8.89 -29.41
CA VAL A 131 0.41 -9.69 -28.18
C VAL A 131 -0.98 -10.33 -27.99
N PHE A 132 -2.05 -9.57 -28.29
CA PHE A 132 -3.44 -9.97 -28.16
C PHE A 132 -4.19 -9.80 -29.50
N PRO A 133 -4.02 -10.72 -30.47
CA PRO A 133 -4.71 -10.63 -31.76
C PRO A 133 -6.22 -10.76 -31.57
N ARG A 134 -6.98 -9.81 -32.14
CA ARG A 134 -8.45 -9.77 -32.06
C ARG A 134 -9.12 -10.73 -33.06
N ILE A 135 -8.39 -11.12 -34.11
CA ILE A 135 -8.85 -12.01 -35.19
C ILE A 135 -7.79 -13.09 -35.42
N THR A 136 -8.21 -14.35 -35.59
CA THR A 136 -7.33 -15.50 -35.84
C THR A 136 -7.90 -16.41 -36.93
N LYS A 137 -7.04 -17.22 -37.55
CA LYS A 137 -7.42 -18.22 -38.56
C LYS A 137 -7.74 -19.56 -37.89
N CYS A 138 -9.01 -19.94 -37.89
CA CYS A 138 -9.48 -21.23 -37.43
C CYS A 138 -9.50 -22.23 -38.59
N LYS A 139 -8.92 -23.42 -38.37
CA LYS A 139 -8.98 -24.52 -39.33
C LYS A 139 -10.00 -25.55 -38.86
N PHE A 140 -11.05 -25.74 -39.65
CA PHE A 140 -12.04 -26.78 -39.46
C PHE A 140 -11.72 -27.95 -40.39
N HIS A 141 -11.77 -29.17 -39.86
CA HIS A 141 -11.62 -30.37 -40.66
C HIS A 141 -13.00 -31.02 -40.80
N LYS A 142 -13.43 -31.24 -42.03
CA LYS A 142 -14.69 -31.92 -42.36
C LYS A 142 -14.39 -33.10 -43.27
N TYR A 143 -15.13 -34.19 -43.11
CA TYR A 143 -15.07 -35.31 -44.05
C TYR A 143 -16.05 -35.07 -45.19
N GLY A 144 -15.55 -35.08 -46.42
CA GLY A 144 -16.35 -34.93 -47.64
C GLY A 144 -17.21 -36.16 -47.92
N SER A 145 -18.12 -36.07 -48.90
CA SER A 145 -19.02 -37.18 -49.28
C SER A 145 -18.28 -38.44 -49.75
N SER A 146 -17.01 -38.31 -50.15
CA SER A 146 -16.13 -39.40 -50.58
C SER A 146 -15.22 -39.94 -49.46
N GLY A 147 -15.35 -39.43 -48.23
CA GLY A 147 -14.50 -39.80 -47.08
C GLY A 147 -13.16 -39.06 -47.00
N ASP A 148 -12.85 -38.18 -47.95
CA ASP A 148 -11.61 -37.38 -47.95
C ASP A 148 -11.66 -36.23 -46.93
N LEU A 149 -10.50 -35.83 -46.41
CA LEU A 149 -10.38 -34.80 -45.36
C LEU A 149 -10.29 -33.40 -45.98
N GLU A 150 -11.40 -32.68 -45.95
CA GLU A 150 -11.50 -31.31 -46.43
C GLU A 150 -11.15 -30.31 -45.31
N LYS A 151 -10.20 -29.41 -45.57
CA LYS A 151 -9.76 -28.38 -44.61
C LYS A 151 -10.40 -27.05 -44.96
N ILE A 152 -11.30 -26.57 -44.10
CA ILE A 152 -11.99 -25.30 -44.23
C ILE A 152 -11.30 -24.28 -43.33
N ASP A 153 -10.81 -23.20 -43.92
CA ASP A 153 -10.18 -22.10 -43.21
C ASP A 153 -11.20 -20.97 -42.99
N ALA A 154 -11.44 -20.59 -41.73
CA ALA A 154 -12.35 -19.50 -41.36
C ALA A 154 -11.64 -18.44 -40.50
N LEU A 155 -12.15 -17.21 -40.51
CA LEU A 155 -11.72 -16.14 -39.61
C LEU A 155 -12.57 -16.17 -38.34
N CYS A 156 -11.91 -16.16 -37.19
CA CYS A 156 -12.53 -16.15 -35.86
C CYS A 156 -12.17 -14.88 -35.12
N ILE A 157 -13.15 -14.25 -34.46
CA ILE A 157 -12.93 -13.14 -33.53
C ILE A 157 -12.66 -13.72 -32.14
N LEU A 158 -11.74 -13.11 -31.38
CA LEU A 158 -11.39 -13.51 -30.02
C LEU A 158 -11.78 -12.42 -29.00
N PRO A 159 -13.03 -12.44 -28.48
CA PRO A 159 -13.53 -11.40 -27.57
C PRO A 159 -12.68 -11.23 -26.31
N ILE A 160 -12.12 -12.34 -25.80
CA ILE A 160 -11.25 -12.34 -24.61
C ILE A 160 -9.99 -11.49 -24.78
N ASN A 161 -9.43 -11.42 -25.99
CA ASN A 161 -8.24 -10.61 -26.28
C ASN A 161 -8.58 -9.11 -26.34
N ILE A 162 -9.78 -8.77 -26.83
CA ILE A 162 -10.28 -7.39 -26.81
C ILE A 162 -10.48 -6.91 -25.37
N LEU A 163 -11.03 -7.75 -24.50
CA LEU A 163 -11.18 -7.44 -23.07
C LEU A 163 -9.82 -7.27 -22.39
N ASN A 164 -8.89 -8.20 -22.61
CA ASN A 164 -7.53 -8.12 -22.03
C ASN A 164 -6.84 -6.83 -22.46
N GLU A 165 -6.90 -6.46 -23.74
CA GLU A 165 -6.33 -5.20 -24.24
C GLU A 165 -6.79 -3.99 -23.41
N LYS A 166 -8.08 -3.87 -23.09
CA LYS A 166 -8.62 -2.74 -22.31
C LYS A 166 -8.27 -2.83 -20.82
N ILE A 167 -8.33 -4.03 -20.25
CA ILE A 167 -7.97 -4.26 -18.83
C ILE A 167 -6.51 -3.90 -18.58
N PHE A 168 -5.58 -4.31 -19.46
CA PHE A 168 -4.16 -4.02 -19.28
C PHE A 168 -3.82 -2.52 -19.46
N ILE A 169 -4.58 -1.75 -20.26
CA ILE A 169 -4.46 -0.28 -20.29
C ILE A 169 -4.79 0.27 -18.91
N PHE A 170 -5.93 -0.12 -18.36
CA PHE A 170 -6.39 0.35 -17.05
C PHE A 170 -5.39 -0.01 -15.94
N ILE A 171 -4.91 -1.26 -15.93
CA ILE A 171 -3.92 -1.75 -14.97
C ILE A 171 -2.60 -0.96 -15.06
N TRP A 172 -2.16 -0.59 -16.26
CA TRP A 172 -0.94 0.22 -16.43
C TRP A 172 -1.05 1.56 -15.71
N PHE A 173 -2.13 2.32 -15.97
CA PHE A 173 -2.35 3.61 -15.31
C PHE A 173 -2.50 3.44 -13.79
N TRP A 174 -3.20 2.39 -13.38
CA TRP A 174 -3.36 2.04 -11.97
C TRP A 174 -2.02 1.80 -11.28
N PHE A 175 -1.10 1.03 -11.89
CA PHE A 175 0.22 0.80 -11.31
C PHE A 175 1.09 2.05 -11.25
N ILE A 176 1.01 2.94 -12.23
CA ILE A 176 1.70 4.24 -12.15
C ILE A 176 1.18 5.06 -10.97
N ILE A 177 -0.14 5.13 -10.77
CA ILE A 177 -0.73 5.82 -9.62
C ILE A 177 -0.24 5.19 -8.31
N LEU A 178 -0.28 3.85 -8.20
CA LEU A 178 0.21 3.15 -7.01
C LEU A 178 1.70 3.38 -6.76
N ALA A 179 2.53 3.39 -7.80
CA ALA A 179 3.96 3.62 -7.70
C ALA A 179 4.26 5.06 -7.23
N VAL A 180 3.55 6.05 -7.77
CA VAL A 180 3.67 7.45 -7.33
C VAL A 180 3.22 7.60 -5.88
N MET A 181 2.05 7.08 -5.52
CA MET A 181 1.53 7.17 -4.15
C MET A 181 2.44 6.49 -3.13
N SER A 182 2.92 5.29 -3.41
CA SER A 182 3.85 4.58 -2.52
C SER A 182 5.22 5.26 -2.47
N GLY A 183 5.71 5.81 -3.58
CA GLY A 183 6.93 6.61 -3.63
C GLY A 183 6.83 7.89 -2.79
N LEU A 184 5.70 8.61 -2.87
CA LEU A 184 5.45 9.80 -2.05
C LEU A 184 5.43 9.48 -0.55
N VAL A 185 4.84 8.33 -0.16
CA VAL A 185 4.85 7.87 1.24
C VAL A 185 6.27 7.59 1.72
N LEU A 186 7.10 6.94 0.89
CA LEU A 186 8.51 6.71 1.22
C LEU A 186 9.30 8.01 1.33
N ILE A 187 9.10 8.95 0.41
CA ILE A 187 9.75 10.28 0.46
C ILE A 187 9.34 11.01 1.75
N TYR A 188 8.05 11.03 2.07
CA TYR A 188 7.55 11.59 3.33
C TYR A 188 8.22 10.94 4.55
N ARG A 189 8.36 9.61 4.56
CA ARG A 189 9.05 8.88 5.63
C ARG A 189 10.52 9.27 5.72
N ILE A 190 11.22 9.35 4.59
CA ILE A 190 12.62 9.78 4.50
C ILE A 190 12.79 11.19 5.07
N VAL A 191 11.93 12.14 4.70
CA VAL A 191 11.96 13.52 5.25
C VAL A 191 11.82 13.50 6.77
N LEU A 192 10.91 12.70 7.33
CA LEU A 192 10.76 12.54 8.78
C LEU A 192 11.98 11.91 9.46
N LEU A 193 12.70 11.01 8.78
CA LEU A 193 13.93 10.41 9.31
C LEU A 193 15.05 11.45 9.37
N PHE A 194 15.28 12.19 8.29
CA PHE A 194 16.37 13.14 8.18
C PHE A 194 16.13 14.47 8.90
N TRP A 195 14.87 14.89 9.05
CA TRP A 195 14.53 16.17 9.65
C TRP A 195 13.78 16.02 10.98
N PRO A 196 14.47 16.14 12.14
CA PRO A 196 13.82 16.09 13.44
C PRO A 196 12.78 17.20 13.67
N ALA A 197 12.96 18.38 13.07
CA ALA A 197 12.00 19.49 13.22
C ALA A 197 10.64 19.18 12.55
N SER A 198 10.63 18.45 11.42
CA SER A 198 9.36 18.06 10.79
C SER A 198 8.58 17.08 11.66
N ARG A 199 9.25 16.27 12.49
CA ARG A 199 8.60 15.38 13.47
C ARG A 199 7.75 16.17 14.46
N PHE A 200 8.33 17.22 15.04
CA PHE A 200 7.61 18.13 15.93
C PHE A 200 6.43 18.79 15.21
N MET A 201 6.66 19.31 14.00
CA MET A 201 5.61 20.00 13.24
C MET A 201 4.43 19.07 12.92
N VAL A 202 4.70 17.86 12.42
CA VAL A 202 3.66 16.88 12.06
C VAL A 202 2.84 16.47 13.28
N THR A 203 3.50 16.12 14.40
CA THR A 203 2.78 15.74 15.61
C THR A 203 1.99 16.92 16.18
N SER A 204 2.57 18.12 16.21
CA SER A 204 1.89 19.35 16.69
C SER A 204 0.65 19.70 15.87
N CYS A 205 0.71 19.58 14.54
CA CYS A 205 -0.44 19.83 13.66
C CYS A 205 -1.59 18.85 13.91
N ARG A 206 -1.28 17.61 14.31
CA ARG A 206 -2.30 16.60 14.66
C ARG A 206 -2.84 16.81 16.07
N SER A 207 -1.97 17.12 17.02
CA SER A 207 -2.30 17.23 18.43
C SER A 207 -2.52 18.69 18.84
N ARG A 208 -3.42 19.40 18.16
CA ARG A 208 -3.66 20.86 18.37
C ARG A 208 -4.11 21.22 19.78
N LEU A 209 -4.70 20.28 20.51
CA LEU A 209 -5.16 20.48 21.90
C LEU A 209 -4.03 20.38 22.93
N VAL A 210 -2.85 19.91 22.54
CA VAL A 210 -1.71 19.69 23.43
C VAL A 210 -0.88 20.96 23.52
N LYS A 211 -0.43 21.29 24.75
CA LYS A 211 0.50 22.40 24.95
C LYS A 211 1.80 22.12 24.21
N SER A 212 2.26 23.11 23.44
CA SER A 212 3.47 22.97 22.62
C SER A 212 4.72 22.75 23.47
N ASP A 213 4.75 23.25 24.70
CA ASP A 213 5.85 23.06 25.65
C ASP A 213 5.93 21.60 26.12
N ASP A 214 4.83 21.02 26.58
CA ASP A 214 4.75 19.61 27.01
C ASP A 214 5.17 18.67 25.87
N LEU A 215 4.68 18.93 24.66
CA LEU A 215 5.03 18.15 23.48
C LEU A 215 6.51 18.29 23.13
N ARG A 216 7.09 19.50 23.23
CA ARG A 216 8.51 19.74 22.96
C ARG A 216 9.39 19.02 24.00
N THR A 217 9.01 19.04 25.27
CA THR A 217 9.72 18.32 26.34
C THR A 217 9.75 16.82 26.05
N VAL A 218 8.60 16.21 25.74
CA VAL A 218 8.49 14.79 25.40
C VAL A 218 9.33 14.46 24.15
N LEU A 219 9.13 15.21 23.06
CA LEU A 219 9.80 14.93 21.79
C LEU A 219 11.31 15.16 21.83
N SER A 220 11.82 16.01 22.73
CA SER A 220 13.26 16.20 22.92
C SER A 220 13.94 15.00 23.58
N ARG A 221 13.19 14.16 24.31
CA ARG A 221 13.71 12.99 25.03
C ARG A 221 13.45 11.66 24.31
N CYS A 222 12.50 11.65 23.37
CA CYS A 222 12.14 10.46 22.59
C CYS A 222 13.10 10.21 21.42
N TRP A 223 13.50 8.95 21.24
CA TRP A 223 14.12 8.51 19.99
C TRP A 223 13.09 8.39 18.86
N LEU A 224 13.57 8.15 17.64
CA LEU A 224 12.73 7.96 16.46
C LEU A 224 11.62 6.91 16.69
N GLY A 225 11.97 5.81 17.37
CA GLY A 225 11.07 4.73 17.77
C GLY A 225 9.84 5.23 18.52
N ASP A 226 10.10 5.95 19.61
CA ASP A 226 9.05 6.42 20.52
C ASP A 226 8.24 7.54 19.89
N TRP A 227 8.89 8.44 19.15
CA TRP A 227 8.18 9.47 18.38
C TRP A 227 7.16 8.86 17.42
N PHE A 228 7.52 7.78 16.72
CA PHE A 228 6.61 7.11 15.80
C PHE A 228 5.42 6.47 16.52
N ILE A 229 5.65 5.84 17.67
CA ILE A 229 4.57 5.29 18.51
C ILE A 229 3.66 6.42 18.99
N LEU A 230 4.22 7.54 19.44
CA LEU A 230 3.45 8.72 19.84
C LEU A 230 2.66 9.32 18.67
N ASP A 231 3.24 9.41 17.46
CA ASP A 231 2.52 9.85 16.25
C ASP A 231 1.39 8.88 15.88
N LEU A 232 1.58 7.58 16.10
CA LEU A 232 0.57 6.56 15.84
C LEU A 232 -0.54 6.59 16.89
N LEU A 233 -0.21 6.83 18.16
CA LEU A 233 -1.18 7.09 19.23
C LEU A 233 -1.99 8.36 18.95
N ALA A 234 -1.35 9.44 18.51
CA ALA A 234 -2.03 10.70 18.16
C ALA A 234 -3.08 10.54 17.03
N LYS A 235 -2.91 9.54 16.15
CA LYS A 235 -3.88 9.24 15.08
C LYS A 235 -5.04 8.37 15.54
N ASN A 236 -4.79 7.48 16.50
CA ASN A 236 -5.76 6.45 16.89
C ASN A 236 -6.49 6.77 18.19
N LEU A 237 -5.97 7.67 19.01
CA LEU A 237 -6.59 8.13 20.25
C LEU A 237 -7.46 9.37 20.02
N ASP A 238 -8.48 9.53 20.85
CA ASP A 238 -9.21 10.79 20.91
C ASP A 238 -8.28 11.94 21.34
N SER A 239 -8.48 13.12 20.73
CA SER A 239 -7.60 14.27 20.90
C SER A 239 -7.51 14.77 22.36
N LEU A 240 -8.56 14.61 23.16
CA LEU A 240 -8.57 14.96 24.59
C LEU A 240 -7.77 13.94 25.40
N ASN A 241 -8.01 12.65 25.15
CA ASN A 241 -7.29 11.58 25.83
C ASN A 241 -5.78 11.63 25.51
N PHE A 242 -5.43 11.90 24.25
CA PHE A 242 -4.04 12.07 23.84
C PHE A 242 -3.37 13.25 24.56
N ARG A 243 -4.09 14.39 24.71
CA ARG A 243 -3.58 15.54 25.45
C ARG A 243 -3.23 15.20 26.88
N ASP A 244 -4.14 14.56 27.60
CA ASP A 244 -3.94 14.24 29.01
C ASP A 244 -2.78 13.24 29.20
N VAL A 245 -2.65 12.28 28.29
CA VAL A 245 -1.54 11.31 28.27
C VAL A 245 -0.20 12.04 28.04
N VAL A 246 -0.13 12.96 27.08
CA VAL A 246 1.11 13.70 26.80
C VAL A 246 1.49 14.63 27.94
N SER A 247 0.53 15.34 28.55
CA SER A 247 0.81 16.21 29.71
C SER A 247 1.28 15.41 30.92
N HIS A 248 0.66 14.26 31.19
CA HIS A 248 1.06 13.38 32.28
C HIS A 248 2.44 12.76 32.02
N PHE A 249 2.71 12.35 30.79
CA PHE A 249 4.02 11.83 30.39
C PHE A 249 5.13 12.89 30.51
N ALA A 250 4.85 14.14 30.08
CA ALA A 250 5.79 15.26 30.24
C ALA A 250 6.11 15.54 31.72
N ALA A 251 5.10 15.58 32.59
CA ALA A 251 5.30 15.79 34.02
C ALA A 251 6.19 14.70 34.67
N ARG A 252 5.99 13.44 34.25
CA ARG A 252 6.77 12.30 34.74
C ARG A 252 8.22 12.31 34.23
N LEU A 253 8.46 12.80 33.02
CA LEU A 253 9.81 13.02 32.47
C LEU A 253 10.56 14.15 33.18
N GLU A 254 9.87 15.19 33.64
CA GLU A 254 10.46 16.29 34.43
C GLU A 254 10.76 15.91 35.89
N GLY A 255 10.42 14.69 36.32
CA GLY A 255 10.64 14.24 37.70
C GLY A 255 9.67 14.86 38.71
N LYS A 256 8.60 15.53 38.26
CA LYS A 256 7.51 16.00 39.13
C LYS A 256 6.67 14.81 39.56
N LYS A 257 7.05 14.14 40.66
CA LYS A 257 6.12 13.28 41.43
C LYS A 257 5.13 14.18 42.18
N GLY A 258 4.19 14.76 41.46
CA GLY A 258 3.00 15.38 42.03
C GLY A 258 1.80 14.58 41.59
N ASP A 259 0.89 14.25 42.51
CA ASP A 259 -0.43 13.66 42.25
C ASP A 259 -1.10 14.37 41.06
N TYR A 260 -0.98 13.79 39.86
CA TYR A 260 -1.79 14.18 38.73
C TYR A 260 -3.03 13.31 38.75
N SER A 261 -4.04 13.75 39.49
CA SER A 261 -5.40 13.28 39.27
C SER A 261 -5.86 13.83 37.92
N PHE A 262 -6.19 12.92 36.99
CA PHE A 262 -6.90 13.30 35.77
C PHE A 262 -8.19 14.04 36.21
N PRO A 263 -8.44 15.25 35.70
CA PRO A 263 -9.62 16.03 36.07
C PRO A 263 -10.92 15.37 35.64
#